data_AF-A0A9P7DHT9-F1
#
_entry.id   AF-A0A9P7DHT9-F1
#
_cell.length_a   1.000
_cell.length_b   1.000
_cell.length_c   1.000
_cell.angle_alpha   90.00
_cell.angle_beta   90.00
_cell.angle_gamma   90.00
#
_symmetry.space_group_name_H-M   'P 1'
#
loop_
_entity.id
_entity.type
_entity.pdbx_description
1 polymer ?
#
loop_
_entity_poly.entity_id
_entity_poly.type
_entity_poly.pdbx_seq_one_letter_code
_entity_poly.pdbx_strand_id
1 'polypeptide(L)'
;MRHCSVCKIECEKPLRCSKCQKTIYCSADCQKVDWKVHKRSVCTKPAILHKVDKMMKKWGGPGSTMDTINKMEQMAWEERRRNPIPVSKCDGCLLRFRGTPPDEDDEDDEDDVEGVGDAFKRCTTCDYTICENCTHPDMQGVPYFDRPPGTCRCLKSNFGESYCLSSPCYLHGDGRKPYHGDRHPDVVSSGYGEDAFEAKERKCRTCGVIARCLKKEHLKDAVPGMN
;
A
#
# COMPACT_ATOMS: atom_id res chain seq x y z
N MET A 1 -36.41 20.34 -4.75
CA MET A 1 -36.28 21.78 -4.46
C MET A 1 -34.88 22.05 -3.91
N ARG A 2 -34.14 23.00 -4.50
CA ARG A 2 -32.74 23.30 -4.14
C ARG A 2 -32.70 24.66 -3.44
N HIS A 3 -32.48 24.66 -2.13
CA HIS A 3 -32.49 25.88 -1.32
C HIS A 3 -31.08 26.41 -1.07
N CYS A 4 -30.94 27.74 -1.04
CA CYS A 4 -29.68 28.39 -0.69
C CYS A 4 -29.32 28.12 0.79
N SER A 5 -28.05 27.80 1.08
CA SER A 5 -27.59 27.58 2.46
C SER A 5 -27.67 28.82 3.36
N VAL A 6 -27.66 30.02 2.77
CA VAL A 6 -27.69 31.31 3.49
C VAL A 6 -29.10 31.84 3.61
N CYS A 7 -29.74 32.22 2.50
CA CYS A 7 -31.05 32.87 2.53
C CYS A 7 -32.24 31.92 2.56
N LYS A 8 -32.02 30.60 2.41
CA LYS A 8 -33.06 29.55 2.40
C LYS A 8 -34.10 29.66 1.28
N ILE A 9 -33.93 30.58 0.34
CA ILE A 9 -34.80 30.73 -0.85
C ILE A 9 -34.51 29.61 -1.85
N GLU A 10 -35.55 29.16 -2.55
CA GLU A 10 -35.42 28.22 -3.65
C GLU A 10 -34.67 28.84 -4.84
N CYS A 11 -33.69 28.11 -5.35
CA CYS A 11 -32.80 28.58 -6.41
C CYS A 11 -33.22 27.98 -7.75
N GLU A 12 -33.63 28.81 -8.72
CA GLU A 12 -33.85 28.36 -10.10
C GLU A 12 -32.54 27.93 -10.78
N LYS A 13 -31.47 28.72 -10.57
CA LYS A 13 -30.11 28.46 -11.10
C LYS A 13 -29.11 28.34 -9.94
N PRO A 14 -29.08 27.19 -9.25
CA PRO A 14 -28.25 27.02 -8.07
C PRO A 14 -26.75 27.00 -8.41
N LEU A 15 -25.98 27.84 -7.74
CA LEU A 15 -24.53 27.79 -7.71
C LEU A 15 -24.08 26.74 -6.68
N ARG A 16 -23.21 25.81 -7.06
CA ARG A 16 -22.60 24.85 -6.14
C ARG A 16 -21.20 25.31 -5.76
N CYS A 17 -20.79 25.02 -4.51
CA CYS A 17 -19.40 25.20 -4.14
C CYS A 17 -18.48 24.42 -5.08
N SER A 18 -17.56 25.09 -5.76
CA SER A 18 -16.65 24.49 -6.74
C SER A 18 -15.82 23.33 -6.18
N LYS A 19 -15.51 23.39 -4.87
CA LYS A 19 -14.64 22.42 -4.20
C LYS A 19 -15.38 21.19 -3.67
N CYS A 20 -16.51 21.36 -2.97
CA CYS A 20 -17.23 20.24 -2.37
C CYS A 20 -18.46 19.79 -3.16
N GLN A 21 -18.98 20.62 -4.07
CA GLN A 21 -20.19 20.40 -4.89
C GLN A 21 -21.49 20.07 -4.12
N LYS A 22 -21.44 20.07 -2.77
CA LYS A 22 -22.53 19.70 -1.86
C LYS A 22 -23.40 20.89 -1.48
N THR A 23 -22.78 22.02 -1.11
CA THR A 23 -23.52 23.21 -0.65
C THR A 23 -23.99 24.03 -1.85
N ILE A 24 -25.25 24.48 -1.78
CA ILE A 24 -25.95 25.22 -2.82
C ILE A 24 -26.16 26.67 -2.38
N TYR A 25 -25.94 27.60 -3.29
CA TYR A 25 -26.14 29.03 -3.14
C TYR A 25 -27.00 29.56 -4.28
N CYS A 26 -27.80 30.60 -4.03
CA CYS A 26 -28.49 31.30 -5.11
C CYS A 26 -27.55 32.23 -5.90
N SER A 27 -26.45 32.69 -5.28
CA SER A 27 -25.49 33.62 -5.88
C SER A 27 -24.09 33.50 -5.28
N ALA A 28 -23.12 34.13 -5.95
CA ALA A 28 -21.74 34.25 -5.45
C ALA A 28 -21.66 35.06 -4.15
N ASP A 29 -22.59 35.98 -3.90
CA ASP A 29 -22.62 36.77 -2.67
C ASP A 29 -23.03 35.91 -1.47
N CYS A 30 -24.07 35.08 -1.63
CA CYS A 30 -24.42 34.09 -0.61
C CYS A 30 -23.26 33.12 -0.35
N GLN A 31 -22.53 32.71 -1.39
CA GLN A 31 -21.33 31.89 -1.22
C GLN A 31 -20.24 32.61 -0.41
N LYS A 32 -19.97 33.90 -0.68
CA LYS A 32 -18.97 34.69 0.04
C LYS A 32 -19.34 34.89 1.52
N VAL A 33 -20.61 35.11 1.81
CA VAL A 33 -21.12 35.25 3.19
C VAL A 33 -20.92 33.95 3.96
N ASP A 34 -21.32 32.82 3.39
CA ASP A 34 -21.18 31.51 4.04
C ASP A 34 -19.71 31.05 4.12
N TRP A 35 -18.82 31.56 3.25
CA TRP A 35 -17.46 31.06 3.08
C TRP A 35 -16.69 30.93 4.39
N LYS A 36 -16.81 31.89 5.32
CA LYS A 36 -16.11 31.85 6.62
C LYS A 36 -16.49 30.64 7.48
N VAL A 37 -17.73 30.17 7.39
CA VAL A 37 -18.25 29.02 8.14
C VAL A 37 -18.10 27.76 7.30
N HIS A 38 -18.65 27.78 6.08
CA HIS A 38 -18.61 26.68 5.12
C HIS A 38 -17.20 26.10 4.93
N LYS A 39 -16.17 26.94 4.78
CA LYS A 39 -14.79 26.47 4.53
C LYS A 39 -14.18 25.65 5.66
N ARG A 40 -14.69 25.78 6.89
CA ARG A 40 -14.20 25.10 8.09
C ARG A 40 -15.03 23.87 8.44
N SER A 41 -16.33 23.90 8.15
CA SER A 41 -17.28 22.87 8.61
C SER A 41 -17.66 21.86 7.51
N VAL A 42 -17.81 22.31 6.27
CA VAL A 42 -18.50 21.54 5.20
C VAL A 42 -17.65 21.41 3.93
N CYS A 43 -16.89 22.44 3.56
CA CYS A 43 -16.14 22.48 2.30
C CYS A 43 -14.88 21.61 2.33
N THR A 44 -14.21 21.58 3.47
CA THR A 44 -13.10 20.66 3.75
C THR A 44 -13.68 19.30 4.13
N LYS A 45 -12.90 18.22 3.94
CA LYS A 45 -13.27 16.82 4.26
C LYS A 45 -14.19 16.76 5.50
N PRO A 46 -15.26 15.92 5.50
CA PRO A 46 -16.26 15.87 6.58
C PRO A 46 -15.61 16.03 7.95
N ALA A 47 -16.20 16.83 8.84
CA ALA A 47 -15.58 17.20 10.12
C ALA A 47 -14.98 16.01 10.90
N ILE A 48 -15.55 14.81 10.73
CA ILE A 48 -15.00 13.53 11.20
C ILE A 48 -13.63 13.23 10.59
N LEU A 49 -13.48 13.22 9.27
CA LEU A 49 -12.18 13.02 8.60
C LEU A 49 -11.14 14.08 9.02
N HIS A 50 -11.54 15.32 9.24
CA HIS A 50 -10.62 16.34 9.76
C HIS A 50 -10.19 16.06 11.21
N LYS A 51 -11.11 15.59 12.07
CA LYS A 51 -10.78 15.16 13.44
C LYS A 51 -9.85 13.94 13.44
N VAL A 52 -10.13 12.94 12.59
CA VAL A 52 -9.30 11.74 12.42
C VAL A 52 -7.92 12.12 11.90
N ASP A 53 -7.80 12.96 10.87
CA ASP A 53 -6.51 13.44 10.36
C ASP A 53 -5.72 14.21 11.43
N LYS A 54 -6.39 15.05 12.23
CA LYS A 54 -5.76 15.75 13.36
C LYS A 54 -5.29 14.80 14.45
N MET A 55 -6.07 13.76 14.78
CA MET A 55 -5.65 12.71 15.71
C MET A 55 -4.47 11.92 15.16
N MET A 56 -4.54 11.44 13.93
CA MET A 56 -3.45 10.70 13.28
C MET A 56 -2.15 11.52 13.22
N LYS A 57 -2.23 12.82 12.92
CA LYS A 57 -1.06 13.71 12.95
C LYS A 57 -0.50 13.92 14.35
N LYS A 58 -1.37 14.04 15.37
CA LYS A 58 -0.93 14.15 16.77
C LYS A 58 -0.22 12.87 17.24
N TRP A 59 -0.64 11.71 16.75
CA TRP A 59 -0.11 10.41 17.16
C TRP A 59 0.99 9.87 16.23
N GLY A 60 1.16 10.43 15.04
CA GLY A 60 2.18 10.05 14.06
C GLY A 60 3.35 11.03 13.93
N GLY A 61 3.42 12.07 14.77
CA GLY A 61 4.52 13.03 14.77
C GLY A 61 5.81 12.47 15.40
N PRO A 62 6.98 13.08 15.14
CA PRO A 62 8.22 12.71 15.80
C PRO A 62 8.10 12.70 17.33
N GLY A 63 8.57 11.65 17.98
CA GLY A 63 8.47 11.47 19.44
C GLY A 63 7.10 10.99 19.95
N SER A 64 6.17 10.66 19.06
CA SER A 64 4.91 10.02 19.44
C SER A 64 5.07 8.52 19.71
N THR A 65 4.04 7.90 20.28
CA THR A 65 3.99 6.44 20.47
C THR A 65 4.15 5.69 19.14
N MET A 66 3.53 6.15 18.04
CA MET A 66 3.68 5.48 16.74
C MET A 66 5.08 5.65 16.15
N ASP A 67 5.75 6.80 16.37
CA ASP A 67 7.15 6.98 15.97
C ASP A 67 8.07 6.02 16.74
N THR A 68 7.83 5.83 18.04
CA THR A 68 8.54 4.82 18.84
C THR A 68 8.31 3.41 18.32
N ILE A 69 7.06 3.02 18.02
CA ILE A 69 6.74 1.71 17.45
C ILE A 69 7.44 1.50 16.11
N ASN A 70 7.35 2.48 15.20
CA ASN A 70 8.02 2.40 13.90
C ASN A 70 9.55 2.26 14.02
N LYS A 71 10.16 2.96 15.00
CA LYS A 71 11.60 2.82 15.30
C LYS A 71 11.94 1.45 15.85
N MET A 72 11.13 0.92 16.77
CA MET A 72 11.31 -0.43 17.30
C MET A 72 11.21 -1.48 16.19
N GLU A 73 10.20 -1.35 15.33
CA GLU A 73 10.02 -2.20 14.15
C GLU A 73 11.24 -2.13 13.21
N GLN A 74 11.74 -0.92 12.94
CA GLN A 74 12.92 -0.73 12.10
C GLN A 74 14.18 -1.34 12.72
N MET A 75 14.39 -1.16 14.03
CA MET A 75 15.53 -1.76 14.74
C MET A 75 15.45 -3.29 14.76
N ALA A 76 14.27 -3.86 15.03
CA ALA A 76 14.06 -5.32 14.98
C ALA A 76 14.35 -5.88 13.58
N TRP A 77 13.96 -5.15 12.54
CA TRP A 77 14.23 -5.53 11.16
C TRP A 77 15.71 -5.45 10.79
N GLU A 78 16.41 -4.38 11.22
CA GLU A 78 17.85 -4.25 11.03
C GLU A 78 18.63 -5.33 11.78
N GLU A 79 18.18 -5.71 12.97
CA GLU A 79 18.77 -6.79 13.74
C GLU A 79 18.61 -8.15 13.05
N ARG A 80 17.40 -8.48 12.58
CA ARG A 80 17.17 -9.69 11.77
C ARG A 80 18.06 -9.74 10.53
N ARG A 81 18.32 -8.59 9.89
CA ARG A 81 19.25 -8.51 8.75
C ARG A 81 20.70 -8.81 9.13
N ARG A 82 21.12 -8.48 10.36
CA ARG A 82 22.47 -8.78 10.85
C ARG A 82 22.58 -10.23 11.30
N ASN A 83 21.53 -10.74 11.95
CA ASN A 83 21.46 -12.04 12.57
C ASN A 83 20.24 -12.80 12.04
N PRO A 84 20.33 -13.38 10.83
CA PRO A 84 19.24 -14.16 10.25
C PRO A 84 19.05 -15.46 11.05
N ILE A 85 17.87 -15.62 11.67
CA ILE A 85 17.49 -16.83 12.40
C ILE A 85 16.37 -17.50 11.59
N PRO A 86 16.45 -18.82 11.35
CA PRO A 86 15.36 -19.55 10.73
C PRO A 86 14.04 -19.29 11.47
N VAL A 87 13.03 -18.84 10.75
CA VAL A 87 11.71 -18.57 11.32
C VAL A 87 10.87 -19.84 11.32
N SER A 88 10.16 -20.08 12.43
CA SER A 88 9.19 -21.18 12.58
C SER A 88 7.84 -20.88 11.94
N LYS A 89 7.57 -19.60 11.68
CA LYS A 89 6.31 -19.07 11.16
C LYS A 89 6.56 -18.30 9.87
N CYS A 90 5.60 -18.36 8.95
CA CYS A 90 5.61 -17.57 7.72
C CYS A 90 5.52 -16.08 8.06
N ASP A 91 6.47 -15.28 7.59
CA ASP A 91 6.47 -13.84 7.87
C ASP A 91 5.30 -13.08 7.18
N GLY A 92 4.67 -13.72 6.19
CA GLY A 92 3.43 -13.24 5.59
C GLY A 92 2.24 -13.54 6.50
N CYS A 93 1.74 -14.77 6.48
CA CYS A 93 0.50 -15.14 7.17
C CYS A 93 0.63 -15.44 8.66
N LEU A 94 1.84 -15.41 9.23
CA LEU A 94 2.15 -15.74 10.63
C LEU A 94 1.82 -17.18 11.04
N LEU A 95 1.35 -18.01 10.11
CA LEU A 95 1.09 -19.43 10.34
C LEU A 95 2.40 -20.21 10.40
N ARG A 96 2.45 -21.25 11.24
CA ARG A 96 3.63 -22.10 11.47
C ARG A 96 3.95 -22.97 10.25
N PHE A 97 5.22 -23.10 9.89
CA PHE A 97 5.65 -24.05 8.85
C PHE A 97 5.53 -25.49 9.34
N ARG A 98 5.16 -26.41 8.44
CA ARG A 98 5.05 -27.84 8.72
C ARG A 98 6.36 -28.40 9.29
N GLY A 99 6.25 -29.22 10.33
CA GLY A 99 7.39 -29.88 10.96
C GLY A 99 8.21 -29.00 11.91
N THR A 100 7.83 -27.74 12.12
CA THR A 100 8.45 -26.93 13.17
C THR A 100 7.82 -27.25 14.51
N PRO A 101 8.61 -27.63 15.54
CA PRO A 101 8.06 -27.88 16.87
C PRO A 101 7.37 -26.63 17.42
N PRO A 102 6.34 -26.79 18.27
CA PRO A 102 5.77 -25.68 19.02
C PRO A 102 6.84 -25.01 19.88
N ASP A 103 6.75 -23.68 20.00
CA ASP A 103 7.58 -22.94 20.94
C ASP A 103 7.12 -23.33 22.36
N GLU A 104 8.05 -23.71 23.24
CA GLU A 104 7.71 -24.19 24.60
C GLU A 104 6.97 -23.13 25.44
N ASP A 105 7.10 -21.85 25.06
CA ASP A 105 6.47 -20.71 25.70
C ASP A 105 5.06 -20.37 25.13
N ASP A 106 4.64 -20.99 24.02
CA ASP A 106 3.31 -20.77 23.40
C ASP A 106 2.27 -21.73 24.06
N GLU A 107 1.96 -21.53 25.35
CA GLU A 107 1.03 -22.38 26.12
C GLU A 107 -0.45 -22.29 25.67
N ASP A 108 -0.81 -21.34 24.81
CA ASP A 108 -2.20 -21.01 24.44
C ASP A 108 -2.66 -21.53 23.05
N ASP A 109 -1.81 -22.25 22.30
CA ASP A 109 -2.14 -22.76 20.96
C ASP A 109 -2.84 -24.15 21.01
N GLU A 110 -3.99 -24.27 21.69
CA GLU A 110 -4.79 -25.51 21.69
C GLU A 110 -5.55 -25.77 20.37
N ASP A 111 -5.58 -24.78 19.47
CA ASP A 111 -6.16 -24.94 18.14
C ASP A 111 -5.10 -25.49 17.18
N ASP A 112 -5.21 -26.79 16.88
CA ASP A 112 -4.39 -27.59 15.98
C ASP A 112 -4.54 -27.11 14.51
N VAL A 113 -4.14 -25.87 14.22
CA VAL A 113 -4.18 -25.31 12.87
C VAL A 113 -3.12 -26.02 12.05
N GLU A 114 -3.55 -26.78 11.03
CA GLU A 114 -2.65 -27.42 10.07
C GLU A 114 -1.63 -26.40 9.55
N GLY A 115 -0.34 -26.61 9.88
CA GLY A 115 0.73 -25.70 9.51
C GLY A 115 0.78 -25.40 8.01
N VAL A 116 1.26 -24.20 7.65
CA VAL A 116 1.35 -23.72 6.27
C VAL A 116 2.50 -24.35 5.50
N GLY A 117 2.37 -25.61 5.11
CA GLY A 117 3.31 -26.29 4.23
C GLY A 117 4.78 -26.05 4.58
N ASP A 118 5.67 -26.12 3.60
CA ASP A 118 7.09 -25.82 3.81
C ASP A 118 7.40 -24.34 3.48
N ALA A 119 8.53 -23.86 3.97
CA ALA A 119 9.08 -22.57 3.57
C ALA A 119 9.30 -22.53 2.05
N PHE A 120 8.64 -21.60 1.36
CA PHE A 120 8.63 -21.56 -0.10
C PHE A 120 9.66 -20.57 -0.66
N LYS A 121 9.61 -19.30 -0.24
CA LYS A 121 10.62 -18.29 -0.62
C LYS A 121 11.30 -17.74 0.63
N ARG A 122 12.64 -17.65 0.58
CA ARG A 122 13.49 -17.10 1.64
C ARG A 122 14.41 -16.02 1.08
N CYS A 123 14.42 -14.85 1.69
CA CYS A 123 15.32 -13.78 1.29
C CYS A 123 16.72 -14.00 1.85
N THR A 124 17.73 -14.11 0.99
CA THR A 124 19.14 -14.28 1.38
C THR A 124 19.76 -13.08 2.09
N THR A 125 19.10 -11.91 2.08
CA THR A 125 19.63 -10.68 2.68
C THR A 125 19.04 -10.38 4.06
N CYS A 126 17.80 -10.80 4.34
CA CYS A 126 17.11 -10.45 5.59
C CYS A 126 16.33 -11.61 6.21
N ASP A 127 16.47 -12.82 5.66
CA ASP A 127 15.82 -14.04 6.11
C ASP A 127 14.29 -14.06 6.08
N TYR A 128 13.67 -13.06 5.47
CA TYR A 128 12.22 -13.03 5.33
C TYR A 128 11.76 -14.27 4.58
N THR A 129 10.92 -15.07 5.20
CA THR A 129 10.53 -16.38 4.71
C THR A 129 9.01 -16.46 4.64
N ILE A 130 8.50 -16.87 3.49
CA ILE A 130 7.06 -16.99 3.25
C ILE A 130 6.68 -18.37 2.71
N CYS A 131 5.46 -18.80 3.00
CA CYS A 131 4.85 -19.98 2.40
C CYS A 131 4.39 -19.70 0.96
N GLU A 132 4.07 -20.76 0.22
CA GLU A 132 3.60 -20.69 -1.17
C GLU A 132 2.29 -19.90 -1.30
N ASN A 133 1.36 -20.04 -0.35
CA ASN A 133 0.13 -19.24 -0.35
C ASN A 133 0.41 -17.73 -0.23
N CYS A 134 1.51 -17.35 0.44
CA CYS A 134 1.93 -15.96 0.55
C CYS A 134 2.60 -15.42 -0.72
N THR A 135 3.03 -16.27 -1.67
CA THR A 135 3.44 -15.80 -3.01
C THR A 135 2.29 -15.63 -3.98
N HIS A 136 1.12 -16.19 -3.67
CA HIS A 136 -0.08 -16.14 -4.50
C HIS A 136 -1.24 -15.49 -3.73
N PRO A 137 -1.29 -14.14 -3.69
CA PRO A 137 -2.31 -13.39 -2.93
C PRO A 137 -3.74 -13.80 -3.27
N ASP A 138 -3.99 -14.22 -4.50
CA ASP A 138 -5.25 -14.73 -5.03
C ASP A 138 -5.71 -16.05 -4.37
N MET A 139 -4.79 -16.88 -3.88
CA MET A 139 -5.10 -18.17 -3.26
C MET A 139 -5.37 -18.09 -1.75
N GLN A 140 -5.14 -16.94 -1.10
CA GLN A 140 -5.25 -16.84 0.35
C GLN A 140 -6.69 -16.84 0.87
N GLY A 141 -7.70 -16.59 0.01
CA GLY A 141 -9.09 -16.41 0.46
C GLY A 141 -9.30 -15.17 1.35
N VAL A 142 -8.24 -14.42 1.65
CA VAL A 142 -8.26 -13.20 2.47
C VAL A 142 -8.58 -11.98 1.59
N PRO A 143 -9.47 -11.08 2.02
CA PRO A 143 -9.73 -9.82 1.32
C PRO A 143 -8.43 -9.05 1.06
N TYR A 144 -8.30 -8.44 -0.12
CA TYR A 144 -7.07 -7.78 -0.57
C TYR A 144 -6.44 -6.83 0.47
N PHE A 145 -7.25 -6.13 1.26
CA PHE A 145 -6.79 -5.18 2.28
C PHE A 145 -6.26 -5.82 3.56
N ASP A 146 -6.66 -7.07 3.82
CA ASP A 146 -6.24 -7.84 5.01
C ASP A 146 -5.10 -8.81 4.67
N ARG A 147 -4.69 -8.87 3.40
CA ARG A 147 -3.58 -9.73 2.97
C ARG A 147 -2.29 -9.25 3.60
N PRO A 148 -1.57 -10.11 4.32
CA PRO A 148 -0.26 -9.74 4.81
C PRO A 148 0.66 -9.48 3.61
N PRO A 149 1.54 -8.48 3.72
CA PRO A 149 2.47 -8.16 2.66
C PRO A 149 3.44 -9.34 2.47
N GLY A 150 3.15 -10.22 1.53
CA GLY A 150 4.02 -11.32 1.09
C GLY A 150 5.27 -10.83 0.36
N THR A 151 5.80 -9.68 0.75
CA THR A 151 6.94 -9.01 0.12
C THR A 151 8.02 -8.75 1.14
N CYS A 152 9.21 -9.25 0.86
CA CYS A 152 10.42 -8.94 1.58
C CYS A 152 10.74 -7.44 1.49
N ARG A 153 11.18 -6.83 2.62
CA ARG A 153 11.45 -5.38 2.72
C ARG A 153 12.82 -4.92 2.18
N CYS A 154 13.50 -5.74 1.38
CA CYS A 154 14.82 -5.40 0.84
C CYS A 154 14.70 -4.34 -0.27
N LEU A 155 15.51 -3.28 -0.18
CA LEU A 155 15.40 -2.08 -1.04
C LEU A 155 15.48 -2.35 -2.56
N LYS A 156 16.13 -3.42 -3.00
CA LYS A 156 16.40 -3.67 -4.42
C LYS A 156 15.74 -4.94 -4.98
N SER A 157 15.20 -5.79 -4.11
CA SER A 157 14.71 -7.09 -4.51
C SER A 157 13.63 -7.59 -3.56
N ASN A 158 12.63 -8.27 -4.11
CA ASN A 158 11.69 -9.08 -3.34
C ASN A 158 12.14 -10.55 -3.44
N PHE A 159 12.62 -11.14 -2.34
CA PHE A 159 13.18 -12.51 -2.33
C PHE A 159 14.28 -12.76 -3.39
N GLY A 160 15.12 -11.75 -3.64
CA GLY A 160 16.18 -11.84 -4.65
C GLY A 160 15.74 -11.51 -6.08
N GLU A 161 14.44 -11.43 -6.36
CA GLU A 161 13.93 -10.95 -7.64
C GLU A 161 13.91 -9.42 -7.66
N SER A 162 14.52 -8.81 -8.67
CA SER A 162 14.54 -7.34 -8.80
C SER A 162 13.13 -6.81 -9.07
N TYR A 163 12.70 -5.77 -8.34
CA TYR A 163 11.37 -5.15 -8.51
C TYR A 163 11.06 -4.71 -9.95
N CYS A 164 12.10 -4.44 -10.74
CA CYS A 164 11.96 -4.05 -12.13
C CYS A 164 11.52 -5.20 -13.05
N LEU A 165 11.69 -6.45 -12.66
CA LEU A 165 11.24 -7.62 -13.42
C LEU A 165 9.80 -8.03 -13.08
N SER A 166 9.31 -7.54 -11.94
CA SER A 166 8.03 -7.94 -11.37
C SER A 166 6.87 -7.12 -11.94
N SER A 167 5.70 -7.75 -12.06
CA SER A 167 4.45 -7.08 -12.42
C SER A 167 4.11 -5.91 -11.47
N PRO A 168 3.25 -4.95 -11.87
CA PRO A 168 3.01 -3.69 -11.16
C PRO A 168 2.57 -3.77 -9.69
N CYS A 169 2.21 -4.95 -9.19
CA CYS A 169 1.60 -5.17 -7.89
C CYS A 169 2.54 -5.11 -6.67
N TYR A 170 3.85 -4.98 -6.84
CA TYR A 170 4.77 -5.02 -5.70
C TYR A 170 4.91 -3.67 -4.99
N LEU A 171 4.73 -3.73 -3.68
CA LEU A 171 4.95 -2.65 -2.73
C LEU A 171 6.46 -2.61 -2.38
N HIS A 172 7.01 -1.42 -2.29
CA HIS A 172 8.41 -1.18 -1.95
C HIS A 172 8.60 -1.12 -0.43
N GLY A 173 9.62 -1.79 0.09
CA GLY A 173 9.98 -1.73 1.50
C GLY A 173 8.93 -2.39 2.41
N ASP A 174 8.31 -1.61 3.28
CA ASP A 174 7.35 -2.04 4.32
C ASP A 174 5.98 -2.51 3.79
N GLY A 175 5.83 -2.67 2.48
CA GLY A 175 4.54 -3.02 1.90
C GLY A 175 3.55 -1.85 1.84
N ARG A 176 3.92 -0.61 2.18
CA ARG A 176 2.96 0.50 2.24
C ARG A 176 3.07 1.48 1.09
N LYS A 177 4.17 1.47 0.33
CA LYS A 177 4.41 2.41 -0.77
C LYS A 177 4.48 1.68 -2.10
N PRO A 178 3.79 2.16 -3.15
CA PRO A 178 3.98 1.63 -4.49
C PRO A 178 5.44 1.78 -4.94
N TYR A 179 5.98 0.76 -5.59
CA TYR A 179 7.29 0.87 -6.21
C TYR A 179 7.22 1.80 -7.44
N HIS A 180 8.01 2.89 -7.40
CA HIS A 180 8.07 3.92 -8.45
C HIS A 180 9.34 3.86 -9.31
N GLY A 181 10.16 2.82 -9.16
CA GLY A 181 11.36 2.66 -9.97
C GLY A 181 11.05 2.17 -11.38
N ASP A 182 12.11 1.98 -12.17
CA ASP A 182 11.97 1.42 -13.51
C ASP A 182 11.41 0.00 -13.45
N ARG A 183 10.61 -0.35 -14.46
CA ARG A 183 10.08 -1.69 -14.71
C ARG A 183 10.39 -2.08 -16.14
N HIS A 184 10.74 -3.33 -16.38
CA HIS A 184 10.98 -3.92 -17.68
C HIS A 184 10.62 -5.41 -17.62
N PRO A 185 9.36 -5.76 -17.30
CA PRO A 185 8.93 -7.15 -17.37
C PRO A 185 9.05 -7.67 -18.80
N ASP A 186 9.08 -8.99 -18.97
CA ASP A 186 9.03 -9.58 -20.30
C ASP A 186 7.74 -9.14 -21.02
N VAL A 187 7.86 -8.66 -22.25
CA VAL A 187 6.73 -8.05 -22.99
C VAL A 187 5.59 -9.06 -23.14
N VAL A 188 5.92 -10.31 -23.45
CA VAL A 188 4.94 -11.39 -23.69
C VAL A 188 4.24 -11.78 -22.39
N SER A 189 4.96 -11.89 -21.28
CA SER A 189 4.38 -12.30 -19.99
C SER A 189 3.65 -11.17 -19.26
N SER A 190 3.91 -9.91 -19.60
CA SER A 190 3.46 -8.75 -18.82
C SER A 190 2.00 -8.34 -19.05
N GLY A 191 1.39 -8.77 -20.16
CA GLY A 191 0.05 -8.33 -20.58
C GLY A 191 -0.01 -6.88 -21.09
N TYR A 192 1.14 -6.19 -21.18
CA TYR A 192 1.24 -4.85 -21.77
C TYR A 192 1.51 -4.93 -23.28
N GLY A 193 0.94 -3.99 -24.04
CA GLY A 193 1.28 -3.80 -25.45
C GLY A 193 2.71 -3.27 -25.64
N GLU A 194 3.30 -3.46 -26.83
CA GLU A 194 4.64 -2.94 -27.14
C GLU A 194 4.77 -1.41 -27.02
N ASP A 195 3.65 -0.71 -27.16
CA ASP A 195 3.51 0.73 -27.02
C ASP A 195 3.57 1.21 -25.57
N ALA A 196 3.35 0.33 -24.59
CA ALA A 196 3.49 0.64 -23.17
C ALA A 196 4.96 0.79 -22.75
N PHE A 197 5.90 0.31 -23.57
CA PHE A 197 7.33 0.36 -23.32
C PHE A 197 7.97 1.55 -24.04
N GLU A 198 9.09 2.04 -23.50
CA GLU A 198 9.92 3.03 -24.15
C GLU A 198 10.42 2.53 -25.51
N ALA A 199 10.51 3.45 -26.49
CA ALA A 199 10.91 3.13 -27.85
C ALA A 199 12.40 2.77 -27.98
N LYS A 200 13.24 3.25 -27.06
CA LYS A 200 14.67 2.96 -27.01
C LYS A 200 15.01 2.23 -25.74
N GLU A 201 15.92 1.27 -25.84
CA GLU A 201 16.51 0.65 -24.66
C GLU A 201 17.34 1.66 -23.89
N ARG A 202 17.28 1.57 -22.57
CA ARG A 202 18.14 2.35 -21.68
C ARG A 202 18.54 1.52 -20.47
N LYS A 203 19.57 1.99 -19.78
CA LYS A 203 19.99 1.41 -18.51
C LYS A 203 18.88 1.58 -17.47
N CYS A 204 18.36 0.48 -16.93
CA CYS A 204 17.44 0.45 -15.81
C CYS A 204 18.12 1.07 -14.58
N ARG A 205 17.46 2.04 -13.95
CA ARG A 205 17.96 2.75 -12.77
C ARG A 205 18.02 1.87 -11.52
N THR A 206 17.28 0.75 -11.52
CA THR A 206 17.19 -0.15 -10.37
C THR A 206 18.22 -1.28 -10.44
N CYS A 207 18.25 -2.03 -11.54
CA CYS A 207 19.14 -3.19 -11.69
C CYS A 207 20.36 -2.93 -12.60
N GLY A 208 20.38 -1.84 -13.38
CA GLY A 208 21.48 -1.51 -14.28
C GLY A 208 21.49 -2.27 -15.61
N VAL A 209 20.54 -3.17 -15.85
CA VAL A 209 20.39 -3.89 -17.13
C VAL A 209 19.92 -2.92 -18.22
N ILE A 210 20.42 -3.08 -19.45
CA ILE A 210 19.91 -2.36 -20.62
C ILE A 210 18.65 -3.08 -21.09
N ALA A 211 17.50 -2.41 -21.02
CA ALA A 211 16.21 -2.98 -21.40
C ALA A 211 15.25 -1.89 -21.87
N ARG A 212 14.18 -2.29 -22.56
CA ARG A 212 13.03 -1.42 -22.84
C ARG A 212 12.21 -1.28 -21.54
N CYS A 213 12.28 -0.11 -20.91
CA CYS A 213 11.55 0.15 -19.67
C CYS A 213 10.10 0.54 -19.97
N LEU A 214 9.18 0.22 -19.05
CA LEU A 214 7.79 0.63 -19.10
C LEU A 214 7.69 2.15 -18.97
N LYS A 215 6.82 2.79 -19.78
CA LYS A 215 6.61 4.24 -19.72
C LYS A 215 5.99 4.64 -18.38
N LYS A 216 6.26 5.88 -17.98
CA LYS A 216 5.84 6.44 -16.69
C LYS A 216 4.31 6.43 -16.50
N GLU A 217 3.54 6.60 -17.57
CA GLU A 217 2.07 6.50 -17.51
C GLU A 217 1.58 5.13 -17.03
N HIS A 218 2.25 4.05 -17.41
CA HIS A 218 1.86 2.67 -17.09
C HIS A 218 2.40 2.16 -15.75
N LEU A 219 3.29 2.91 -15.08
CA LEU A 219 3.83 2.53 -13.77
C LEU A 219 2.78 2.57 -12.63
N LYS A 220 1.61 3.17 -12.88
CA LYS A 220 0.51 3.27 -11.90
C LYS A 220 -0.61 2.26 -12.13
N ASP A 221 -0.57 1.52 -13.23
CA ASP A 221 -1.61 0.56 -13.56
C ASP A 221 -1.56 -0.57 -12.53
N ALA A 222 -2.67 -0.82 -11.83
CA ALA A 222 -2.72 -1.82 -10.76
C ALA A 222 -2.39 -3.21 -11.33
N VAL A 223 -2.95 -3.51 -12.51
CA VAL A 223 -2.59 -4.55 -13.50
C VAL A 223 -3.34 -4.16 -14.80
N PRO A 224 -2.74 -4.17 -15.99
CA PRO A 224 -3.49 -3.98 -17.24
C PRO A 224 -4.51 -5.12 -17.41
N GLY A 225 -5.79 -4.79 -17.60
CA GLY A 225 -6.87 -5.77 -17.81
C GLY A 225 -7.78 -6.04 -16.59
N MET A 226 -7.53 -5.43 -15.43
CA MET A 226 -8.45 -5.41 -14.29
C MET A 226 -9.09 -4.02 -14.14
N ASN A 227 -10.07 -3.71 -14.99
CA ASN A 227 -10.99 -2.57 -14.84
C ASN A 227 -12.43 -3.07 -14.73
#